data_AF-A0A2W6YDU7-F1
#
_entry.id   AF-A0A2W6YDU7-F1
#
_cell.length_a   1.000
_cell.length_b   1.000
_cell.length_c   1.000
_cell.angle_alpha   90.00
_cell.angle_beta   90.00
_cell.angle_gamma   90.00
#
_symmetry.space_group_name_H-M   'P 1'
#
loop_
_entity.id
_entity.type
_entity.pdbx_description
1 polymer ?
#
loop_
_entity_poly.entity_id
_entity_poly.type
_entity_poly.pdbx_seq_one_letter_code
_entity_poly.pdbx_strand_id
1 'polypeptide(L)' 'MEKTKTSFQLCGVNVNFYDSEGNWTGSQWFVTDAPTLSSCQVFQTIVKWNLSQAGYTVTAE' A
#
# COMPACT_ATOMS: atom_id res chain seq x y z
N MET A 1 27.06 -16.40 -16.98
CA MET A 1 25.70 -15.85 -16.77
C MET A 1 25.81 -14.75 -15.73
N GLU A 2 25.88 -13.49 -16.16
CA GLU A 2 25.78 -12.35 -15.24
C GLU A 2 24.38 -12.37 -14.62
N LYS A 3 24.31 -12.54 -13.29
CA LYS A 3 23.09 -12.24 -12.56
C LYS A 3 22.91 -10.73 -12.63
N THR A 4 22.04 -10.28 -13.53
CA THR A 4 21.54 -8.90 -13.51
C THR A 4 21.13 -8.61 -12.07
N LYS A 5 21.80 -7.66 -11.40
CA LYS A 5 21.37 -7.18 -10.10
C LYS A 5 20.02 -6.51 -10.30
N THR A 6 18.94 -7.26 -10.14
CA THR A 6 17.60 -6.67 -10.05
C THR A 6 17.59 -5.88 -8.76
N SER A 7 17.73 -4.56 -8.84
CA SER A 7 17.52 -3.67 -7.72
C SER A 7 16.05 -3.80 -7.30
N PHE A 8 15.81 -4.52 -6.21
CA PHE A 8 14.48 -4.59 -5.62
C PHE A 8 14.16 -3.22 -5.01
N GLN A 9 13.22 -2.50 -5.61
CA GLN A 9 12.61 -1.35 -4.97
C GLN A 9 11.44 -1.88 -4.16
N LEU A 10 11.59 -1.93 -2.84
CA LEU A 10 10.48 -2.28 -1.96
C LEU A 10 9.39 -1.24 -2.11
N CYS A 11 8.19 -1.69 -2.43
CA CYS A 11 7.01 -0.83 -2.46
C CYS A 11 6.29 -0.91 -1.13
N GLY A 12 6.02 0.25 -0.51
CA GLY A 12 5.30 0.34 0.73
C GLY A 12 4.13 1.31 0.63
N VAL A 13 2.95 0.87 1.07
CA VAL A 13 1.79 1.73 1.28
C VAL A 13 1.57 1.83 2.79
N ASN A 14 1.74 3.03 3.34
CA ASN A 14 1.37 3.32 4.72
C ASN A 14 -0.09 3.73 4.77
N VAL A 15 -0.85 3.10 5.65
CA VAL A 15 -2.26 3.39 5.87
C VAL A 15 -2.44 3.82 7.31
N ASN A 16 -3.03 4.99 7.51
CA ASN A 16 -3.45 5.49 8.81
C ASN A 16 -4.94 5.21 8.98
N PHE A 17 -5.30 4.63 10.12
CA PHE A 17 -6.67 4.34 10.50
C PHE A 17 -7.17 5.42 11.45
N TYR A 18 -8.46 5.73 11.30
CA TYR A 18 -9.16 6.71 12.11
C TYR A 18 -10.49 6.11 12.56
N ASP A 19 -10.98 6.50 13.73
CA ASP A 19 -12.33 6.18 14.17
C ASP A 19 -13.38 7.09 13.50
N SER A 20 -14.65 6.90 13.85
CA SER A 20 -15.77 7.70 13.32
C SER A 20 -15.73 9.17 13.70
N GLU A 21 -14.97 9.54 14.74
CA GLU A 21 -14.79 10.92 15.19
C GLU A 21 -13.57 11.59 14.51
N GLY A 22 -12.83 10.82 13.69
CA GLY A 22 -11.63 11.29 13.01
C GLY A 22 -10.37 11.23 13.88
N ASN A 23 -10.42 10.57 15.04
CA ASN A 23 -9.22 10.38 15.86
C ASN A 23 -8.36 9.26 15.27
N TRP A 24 -7.05 9.46 15.26
CA TRP A 24 -6.11 8.44 14.81
C TRP A 24 -6.12 7.23 15.74
N THR A 25 -6.33 6.04 15.17
CA THR A 25 -6.39 4.77 15.92
C THR A 25 -5.20 3.87 15.67
N GLY A 26 -4.39 4.14 14.65
CA GLY A 26 -3.18 3.39 14.36
C GLY A 26 -2.73 3.50 12.90
N SER A 27 -1.64 2.80 12.58
CA SER A 27 -1.10 2.76 11.23
C SER A 27 -0.59 1.37 10.89
N GLN A 28 -0.70 1.00 9.61
CA GLN A 28 -0.18 -0.27 9.09
C GLN A 28 0.60 -0.03 7.79
N TRP A 29 1.72 -0.74 7.65
CA TRP A 29 2.46 -0.83 6.39
C TRP A 29 2.03 -2.08 5.63
N PHE A 30 1.64 -1.88 4.37
CA PHE A 30 1.48 -2.93 3.38
C PHE A 30 2.70 -2.89 2.47
N VAL A 31 3.41 -4.00 2.34
CA VAL A 31 4.65 -4.08 1.56
C VAL A 31 4.56 -5.14 0.48
N THR A 32 5.21 -4.91 -0.65
CA THR A 32 5.36 -5.90 -1.72
C THR A 32 6.69 -5.72 -2.46
N ASP A 33 7.14 -6.81 -3.07
CA ASP A 33 8.25 -6.83 -4.00
C ASP A 33 7.76 -6.39 -5.38
N ALA A 34 7.54 -5.08 -5.56
CA ALA A 34 7.15 -4.48 -6.84
C ALA A 34 8.34 -3.72 -7.46
N PRO A 35 8.99 -4.25 -8.51
CA PRO A 35 10.26 -3.72 -8.99
C PRO A 35 10.15 -2.42 -9.81
N THR A 36 8.94 -1.94 -10.08
CA THR A 36 8.69 -0.74 -10.91
C THR A 36 7.66 0.18 -10.26
N LEU A 37 7.68 1.46 -10.62
CA LEU A 37 6.69 2.44 -10.16
C LEU A 37 5.26 2.05 -10.56
N SER A 38 5.05 1.52 -11.77
CA SER A 38 3.72 1.11 -12.22
C SER A 38 3.20 -0.08 -11.42
N SER A 39 4.05 -1.08 -11.12
CA SER A 39 3.68 -2.18 -10.24
C SER A 39 3.38 -1.69 -8.81
N CYS A 40 4.10 -0.68 -8.33
CA CYS A 40 3.83 -0.01 -7.06
C CYS A 40 2.43 0.64 -7.01
N GLN A 41 2.06 1.36 -8.07
CA GLN A 41 0.75 2.02 -8.17
C GLN A 41 -0.39 0.99 -8.21
N VAL A 42 -0.20 -0.11 -8.95
CA VAL A 42 -1.16 -1.23 -8.95
C VAL A 42 -1.31 -1.82 -7.55
N PHE A 43 -0.21 -2.02 -6.82
CA PHE A 43 -0.27 -2.49 -5.44
C PHE A 43 -1.04 -1.52 -4.53
N GLN A 44 -0.81 -0.21 -4.65
CA GLN A 44 -1.60 0.79 -3.94
C GLN A 44 -3.09 0.68 -4.24
N THR A 45 -3.47 0.50 -5.51
CA THR A 45 -4.88 0.27 -5.89
C THR A 45 -5.46 -0.99 -5.23
N ILE A 46 -4.70 -2.08 -5.18
CA ILE A 46 -5.13 -3.33 -4.54
C ILE A 46 -5.33 -3.13 -3.03
N VAL A 47 -4.41 -2.43 -2.36
CA VAL A 47 -4.55 -2.11 -0.92
C VAL A 47 -5.81 -1.28 -0.68
N LYS A 48 -6.05 -0.23 -1.47
CA LYS A 48 -7.27 0.59 -1.38
C LYS A 48 -8.52 -0.27 -1.58
N TRP A 49 -8.56 -1.11 -2.61
CA TRP A 49 -9.70 -1.98 -2.89
C TRP A 49 -9.98 -2.96 -1.75
N ASN A 50 -8.95 -3.64 -1.22
CA ASN A 50 -9.10 -4.56 -0.09
C ASN A 50 -9.65 -3.87 1.16
N LEU A 51 -9.19 -2.66 1.46
CA LEU A 51 -9.71 -1.87 2.58
C LEU A 51 -11.18 -1.50 2.37
N SER A 52 -11.56 -1.09 1.16
CA SER A 52 -12.96 -0.83 0.83
C SER A 52 -13.84 -2.09 0.97
N GLN A 53 -13.35 -3.27 0.55
CA GLN A 53 -14.07 -4.54 0.74
C GLN A 53 -14.19 -4.93 2.22
N ALA A 54 -13.22 -4.55 3.05
CA ALA A 54 -13.27 -4.75 4.50
C ALA A 54 -14.19 -3.75 5.22
N GLY A 55 -14.82 -2.80 4.51
CA GLY A 55 -15.77 -1.83 5.05
C GLY A 55 -15.18 -0.49 5.46
N TYR A 56 -13.90 -0.23 5.15
CA TYR A 56 -13.28 1.07 5.41
C TYR A 56 -13.62 2.07 4.31
N THR A 57 -13.93 3.31 4.71
CA THR A 57 -13.95 4.44 3.77
C THR A 57 -12.52 4.93 3.53
N VAL A 58 -12.02 4.77 2.32
CA VAL A 58 -10.67 5.22 1.93
C VAL A 58 -10.76 6.64 1.34
N THR A 59 -10.10 7.60 1.98
CA THR A 59 -10.15 9.02 1.60
C THR A 59 -8.89 9.54 0.88
N ALA A 60 -7.83 8.72 0.81
CA ALA A 60 -6.59 9.12 0.14
C ALA A 60 -6.73 9.02 -1.40
N GLU A 61 -6.47 10.11 -2.10
CA GLU A 61 -6.31 10.15 -3.57
C GLU A 61 -5.10 9.33 -4.05
#